data_AF-Q8KD30-F1
#
_entry.id   AF-Q8KD30-F1
#
_cell.length_a   1.000
_cell.length_b   1.000
_cell.length_c   1.000
_cell.angle_alpha   90.00
_cell.angle_beta   90.00
_cell.angle_gamma   90.00
#
_symmetry.space_group_name_H-M   'P 1'
#
loop_
_entity.id
_entity.type
_entity.pdbx_description
1 polymer ?
#
loop_
_entity_poly.entity_id
_entity_poly.type
_entity_poly.pdbx_seq_one_letter_code
_entity_poly.pdbx_strand_id
1 'polypeptide(L)'
;MTKDEKQKLYTVRWYVRERWADANSQRDVLELLTELLDPESAPDVRPSVSAGGQHLLWCPFAETDFAPAVSRGSYATGYPKGAVVHFTAGRRNGLKPAMKYQTEQGYLYFVIDKDGNIGQNFPLDSWGYHAGKSSYPGLNGTVSDELVGIEIECAGLLTKEGSTYKTWYQTAVAEEEVRYIKTKTDNQQAGYYEKYTQEQEEALTRLLLWLHKNNPDVFSLDFVVGHDEVSPGRKNDPGGSLSMSMPKYREFLKQQAG
;
A
#
# COMPACT_ATOMS: atom_id res chain seq x y z
N MET A 1 -28.75 3.92 -3.65
CA MET A 1 -27.38 3.36 -3.73
C MET A 1 -27.03 2.60 -2.46
N THR A 2 -26.45 1.42 -2.62
CA THR A 2 -25.81 0.65 -1.56
C THR A 2 -24.49 1.31 -1.12
N LYS A 3 -23.95 0.89 0.03
CA LYS A 3 -22.65 1.35 0.54
C LYS A 3 -21.50 1.03 -0.44
N ASP A 4 -21.57 -0.10 -1.12
CA ASP A 4 -20.61 -0.54 -2.14
C ASP A 4 -20.67 0.33 -3.40
N GLU A 5 -21.87 0.63 -3.88
CA GLU A 5 -22.06 1.53 -5.03
C GLU A 5 -21.54 2.94 -4.74
N LYS A 6 -21.77 3.46 -3.52
CA LYS A 6 -21.21 4.76 -3.11
C LYS A 6 -19.68 4.74 -3.17
N GLN A 7 -19.06 3.68 -2.66
CA GLN A 7 -17.60 3.56 -2.64
C GLN A 7 -17.01 3.52 -4.05
N LYS A 8 -17.60 2.74 -4.97
CA LYS A 8 -17.19 2.68 -6.38
C LYS A 8 -17.26 4.04 -7.06
N LEU A 9 -18.32 4.79 -6.82
CA LEU A 9 -18.47 6.16 -7.33
C LEU A 9 -17.46 7.14 -6.71
N TYR A 10 -17.10 7.00 -5.42
CA TYR A 10 -16.03 7.78 -4.82
C TYR A 10 -14.68 7.53 -5.49
N THR A 11 -14.36 6.27 -5.80
CA THR A 11 -13.14 5.90 -6.54
C THR A 11 -13.11 6.53 -7.93
N VAL A 12 -14.19 6.40 -8.72
CA VAL A 12 -14.28 7.02 -10.06
C VAL A 12 -14.11 8.54 -9.97
N ARG A 13 -14.81 9.18 -9.04
CA ARG A 13 -14.75 10.64 -8.83
C ARG A 13 -13.34 11.10 -8.46
N TRP A 14 -12.61 10.33 -7.65
CA TRP A 14 -11.22 10.63 -7.33
C TRP A 14 -10.32 10.55 -8.57
N TYR A 15 -10.45 9.49 -9.38
CA TYR A 15 -9.67 9.34 -10.63
C TYR A 15 -9.89 10.50 -11.60
N VAL A 16 -11.15 10.90 -11.77
CA VAL A 16 -11.52 12.08 -12.57
C VAL A 16 -10.81 13.33 -12.03
N ARG A 17 -10.79 13.54 -10.71
CA ARG A 17 -10.16 14.71 -10.09
C ARG A 17 -8.64 14.75 -10.24
N GLU A 18 -7.96 13.63 -10.07
CA GLU A 18 -6.49 13.62 -9.98
C GLU A 18 -5.79 13.34 -11.31
N ARG A 19 -6.47 12.70 -12.27
CA ARG A 19 -5.83 12.20 -13.51
C ARG A 19 -6.43 12.70 -14.80
N TRP A 20 -7.56 13.40 -14.78
CA TRP A 20 -8.18 13.91 -16.01
C TRP A 20 -7.68 15.33 -16.32
N ALA A 21 -7.07 15.50 -17.50
CA ALA A 21 -6.37 16.72 -17.89
C ALA A 21 -7.25 17.86 -18.47
N ASP A 22 -8.51 17.60 -18.84
CA ASP A 22 -9.42 18.64 -19.37
C ASP A 22 -10.34 19.17 -18.26
N ALA A 23 -10.08 20.40 -17.82
CA ALA A 23 -10.73 21.03 -16.68
C ALA A 23 -12.26 21.21 -16.82
N ASN A 24 -12.78 21.39 -18.04
CA ASN A 24 -14.23 21.60 -18.25
C ASN A 24 -14.97 20.25 -18.19
N SER A 25 -14.51 19.27 -18.97
CA SER A 25 -15.06 17.91 -18.96
C SER A 25 -14.91 17.23 -17.59
N GLN A 26 -13.80 17.49 -16.90
CA GLN A 26 -13.55 17.02 -15.54
C GLN A 26 -14.58 17.57 -14.56
N ARG A 27 -14.88 18.88 -14.61
CA ARG A 27 -15.87 19.50 -13.72
C ARG A 27 -17.25 18.91 -13.92
N ASP A 28 -17.68 18.77 -15.17
CA ASP A 28 -19.01 18.23 -15.52
C ASP A 28 -19.15 16.78 -15.02
N VAL A 29 -18.13 15.94 -15.21
CA VAL A 29 -18.16 14.56 -14.71
C VAL A 29 -18.10 14.51 -13.18
N LEU A 30 -17.31 15.37 -12.54
CA LEU A 30 -17.30 15.46 -11.08
C LEU A 30 -18.66 15.90 -10.53
N GLU A 31 -19.36 16.82 -11.20
CA GLU A 31 -20.71 17.26 -10.85
C GLU A 31 -21.71 16.10 -10.99
N LEU A 32 -21.68 15.38 -12.12
CA LEU A 32 -22.53 14.19 -12.37
C LEU A 32 -22.30 13.07 -11.35
N LEU A 33 -21.04 12.77 -11.03
CA LEU A 33 -20.70 11.77 -10.01
C LEU A 33 -21.13 12.23 -8.61
N THR A 34 -21.12 13.54 -8.35
CA THR A 34 -21.59 14.11 -7.08
C THR A 34 -23.11 13.97 -6.95
N GLU A 35 -23.88 14.28 -7.99
CA GLU A 35 -25.34 14.08 -8.02
C GLU A 35 -25.73 12.61 -7.82
N LEU A 36 -24.96 11.70 -8.43
CA LEU A 36 -25.16 10.26 -8.25
C LEU A 36 -24.87 9.82 -6.80
N LEU A 37 -23.78 10.32 -6.21
CA LEU A 37 -23.33 9.97 -4.85
C LEU A 37 -24.32 10.40 -3.76
N ASP A 38 -24.87 11.59 -3.90
CA ASP A 38 -25.72 12.21 -2.89
C ASP A 38 -26.74 13.20 -3.50
N PRO A 39 -27.87 12.70 -4.01
CA PRO A 39 -28.82 13.50 -4.78
C PRO A 39 -29.59 14.56 -3.95
N GLU A 40 -29.46 14.56 -2.62
CA GLU A 40 -30.16 15.49 -1.72
C GLU A 40 -29.23 16.40 -0.89
N SER A 41 -27.89 16.26 -0.96
CA SER A 41 -27.02 17.08 -0.12
C SER A 41 -26.74 18.46 -0.70
N ALA A 42 -26.92 19.47 0.16
CA ALA A 42 -26.30 20.77 -0.03
C ALA A 42 -24.76 20.59 -0.08
N PRO A 43 -24.04 21.40 -0.86
CA PRO A 43 -22.64 21.20 -1.21
C PRO A 43 -21.64 21.07 -0.04
N ASP A 44 -21.99 21.12 1.25
CA ASP A 44 -21.01 21.18 2.34
C ASP A 44 -20.99 19.97 3.30
N VAL A 45 -21.69 18.87 3.02
CA VAL A 45 -21.57 17.63 3.82
C VAL A 45 -20.62 16.64 3.12
N ARG A 46 -19.33 16.98 3.03
CA ARG A 46 -18.33 16.20 2.27
C ARG A 46 -17.20 15.66 3.16
N PRO A 47 -16.83 14.37 3.09
CA PRO A 47 -15.48 13.94 3.43
C PRO A 47 -14.55 14.34 2.28
N SER A 48 -13.79 15.42 2.45
CA SER A 48 -12.76 15.80 1.49
C SER A 48 -11.56 14.84 1.56
N VAL A 49 -11.13 14.23 0.46
CA VAL A 49 -9.86 13.45 0.45
C VAL A 49 -8.64 14.32 0.83
N SER A 50 -8.78 15.66 0.83
CA SER A 50 -7.78 16.61 1.33
C SER A 50 -8.01 17.09 2.76
N ALA A 51 -9.09 16.70 3.45
CA ALA A 51 -9.29 16.97 4.87
C ALA A 51 -8.72 15.82 5.70
N GLY A 52 -7.95 16.14 6.73
CA GLY A 52 -7.43 15.15 7.67
C GLY A 52 -8.45 14.77 8.75
N GLY A 53 -8.16 13.72 9.52
CA GLY A 53 -8.97 13.31 10.68
C GLY A 53 -10.37 12.83 10.31
N GLN A 54 -10.50 12.07 9.22
CA GLN A 54 -11.80 11.54 8.78
C GLN A 54 -12.11 10.16 9.33
N HIS A 55 -11.09 9.43 9.78
CA HIS A 55 -11.23 8.08 10.32
C HIS A 55 -11.97 7.14 9.35
N LEU A 56 -11.76 7.31 8.03
CA LEU A 56 -12.34 6.44 7.02
C LEU A 56 -11.77 5.03 7.15
N LEU A 57 -12.63 4.03 7.03
CA LEU A 57 -12.23 2.62 7.05
C LEU A 57 -11.77 2.11 5.68
N TRP A 58 -12.04 2.86 4.61
CA TRP A 58 -11.78 2.48 3.23
C TRP A 58 -11.02 3.60 2.53
N CYS A 59 -9.93 3.22 1.88
CA CYS A 59 -9.13 4.11 1.07
C CYS A 59 -9.93 4.52 -0.17
N PRO A 60 -10.16 5.83 -0.40
CA PRO A 60 -11.07 6.31 -1.45
C PRO A 60 -10.58 6.05 -2.87
N PHE A 61 -9.32 5.64 -3.02
CA PHE A 61 -8.69 5.36 -4.32
C PHE A 61 -8.21 3.92 -4.45
N ALA A 62 -8.58 3.04 -3.52
CA ALA A 62 -8.39 1.61 -3.66
C ALA A 62 -9.57 0.97 -4.38
N GLU A 63 -9.31 -0.07 -5.17
CA GLU A 63 -10.31 -1.01 -5.63
C GLU A 63 -10.77 -1.87 -4.44
N THR A 64 -12.10 -2.05 -4.32
CA THR A 64 -12.70 -2.77 -3.18
C THR A 64 -13.56 -3.97 -3.58
N ASP A 65 -13.73 -4.20 -4.88
CA ASP A 65 -14.57 -5.28 -5.41
C ASP A 65 -13.81 -6.62 -5.44
N PHE A 66 -13.47 -7.11 -4.24
CA PHE A 66 -12.76 -8.35 -4.00
C PHE A 66 -13.44 -9.17 -2.91
N ALA A 67 -13.13 -10.47 -2.85
CA ALA A 67 -13.58 -11.31 -1.74
C ALA A 67 -13.04 -10.75 -0.41
N PRO A 68 -13.85 -10.70 0.67
CA PRO A 68 -13.41 -10.18 1.95
C PRO A 68 -12.20 -10.92 2.50
N ALA A 69 -11.18 -10.19 2.97
CA ALA A 69 -10.03 -10.79 3.64
C ALA A 69 -10.42 -11.34 5.02
N VAL A 70 -9.59 -12.25 5.54
CA VAL A 70 -9.83 -12.87 6.83
C VAL A 70 -9.24 -12.01 7.96
N SER A 71 -10.13 -11.33 8.70
CA SER A 71 -9.76 -10.59 9.91
C SER A 71 -9.48 -11.52 11.10
N ARG A 72 -8.61 -11.08 12.00
CA ARG A 72 -8.28 -11.73 13.29
C ARG A 72 -8.76 -10.92 14.49
N GLY A 73 -9.36 -9.75 14.26
CA GLY A 73 -9.86 -8.86 15.28
C GLY A 73 -9.76 -7.41 14.84
N SER A 74 -9.95 -6.51 15.80
CA SER A 74 -9.84 -5.06 15.58
C SER A 74 -8.56 -4.52 16.22
N TYR A 75 -7.94 -3.52 15.58
CA TYR A 75 -6.83 -2.79 16.18
C TYR A 75 -7.28 -2.20 17.52
N ALA A 76 -6.45 -2.29 18.56
CA ALA A 76 -6.79 -1.76 19.89
C ALA A 76 -7.09 -0.25 19.87
N THR A 77 -6.50 0.47 18.92
CA THR A 77 -6.68 1.90 18.65
C THR A 77 -7.79 2.19 17.64
N GLY A 78 -8.51 1.18 17.14
CA GLY A 78 -9.50 1.31 16.07
C GLY A 78 -8.93 1.64 14.69
N TYR A 79 -7.60 1.71 14.57
CA TYR A 79 -6.87 2.05 13.34
C TYR A 79 -5.40 1.58 13.46
N PRO A 80 -4.70 1.23 12.37
CA PRO A 80 -3.29 0.86 12.45
C PRO A 80 -2.42 2.03 12.92
N LYS A 81 -1.42 1.74 13.77
CA LYS A 81 -0.45 2.73 14.25
C LYS A 81 0.59 3.14 13.19
N GLY A 82 0.70 2.37 12.12
CA GLY A 82 1.66 2.55 11.04
C GLY A 82 1.51 1.41 10.02
N ALA A 83 2.55 1.17 9.22
CA ALA A 83 2.49 0.19 8.14
C ALA A 83 3.77 -0.62 8.00
N VAL A 84 3.65 -1.86 7.53
CA VAL A 84 4.78 -2.68 7.09
C VAL A 84 4.75 -2.81 5.58
N VAL A 85 5.83 -2.40 4.92
CA VAL A 85 6.02 -2.52 3.47
C VAL A 85 6.66 -3.88 3.16
N HIS A 86 6.07 -4.60 2.21
CA HIS A 86 6.50 -5.92 1.75
C HIS A 86 6.70 -5.91 0.23
N PHE A 87 7.40 -6.93 -0.27
CA PHE A 87 7.17 -7.41 -1.63
C PHE A 87 6.49 -8.77 -1.57
N THR A 88 5.73 -9.10 -2.60
CA THR A 88 5.01 -10.39 -2.65
C THR A 88 5.93 -11.59 -2.86
N ALA A 89 7.18 -11.37 -3.28
CA ALA A 89 8.08 -12.38 -3.84
C ALA A 89 7.44 -13.14 -5.01
N GLY A 90 6.46 -12.51 -5.64
CA GLY A 90 5.55 -13.09 -6.60
C GLY A 90 5.79 -12.58 -8.01
N ARG A 91 4.80 -12.85 -8.87
CA ARG A 91 4.76 -12.34 -10.25
C ARG A 91 3.97 -11.03 -10.26
N ARG A 92 4.22 -10.21 -11.28
CA ARG A 92 3.43 -9.03 -11.64
C ARG A 92 2.29 -9.43 -12.57
N ASN A 93 1.30 -10.16 -12.04
CA ASN A 93 0.18 -10.69 -12.80
C ASN A 93 -1.14 -9.94 -12.54
N GLY A 94 -1.06 -8.81 -11.82
CA GLY A 94 -2.14 -7.86 -11.65
C GLY A 94 -2.91 -8.06 -10.35
N LEU A 95 -3.65 -7.01 -10.00
CA LEU A 95 -4.28 -6.89 -8.69
C LEU A 95 -5.24 -8.06 -8.33
N LYS A 96 -6.04 -8.54 -9.30
CA LYS A 96 -7.02 -9.62 -9.06
C LYS A 96 -6.38 -10.94 -8.60
N PRO A 97 -5.39 -11.52 -9.32
CA PRO A 97 -4.66 -12.68 -8.83
C PRO A 97 -4.02 -12.51 -7.45
N ALA A 98 -3.42 -11.35 -7.18
CA ALA A 98 -2.78 -11.09 -5.89
C ALA A 98 -3.79 -11.00 -4.73
N MET A 99 -4.92 -10.29 -4.92
CA MET A 99 -6.01 -10.21 -3.94
C MET A 99 -6.68 -11.59 -3.70
N LYS A 100 -6.80 -12.41 -4.75
CA LYS A 100 -7.27 -13.80 -4.62
C LYS A 100 -6.31 -14.62 -3.76
N TYR A 101 -5.01 -14.55 -4.02
CA TYR A 101 -4.00 -15.28 -3.24
C TYR A 101 -4.04 -14.89 -1.77
N GLN A 102 -4.09 -13.58 -1.47
CA GLN A 102 -4.22 -13.09 -0.10
C GLN A 102 -5.40 -13.76 0.64
N THR A 103 -6.58 -13.77 0.02
CA THR A 103 -7.79 -14.32 0.61
C THR A 103 -7.66 -15.83 0.83
N GLU A 104 -7.14 -16.57 -0.16
CA GLU A 104 -6.92 -18.01 -0.08
C GLU A 104 -5.92 -18.41 1.01
N GLN A 105 -4.94 -17.55 1.30
CA GLN A 105 -3.97 -17.77 2.37
C GLN A 105 -4.44 -17.25 3.75
N GLY A 106 -5.59 -16.57 3.81
CA GLY A 106 -6.12 -16.01 5.06
C GLY A 106 -5.27 -14.88 5.63
N TYR A 107 -4.66 -14.08 4.75
CA TYR A 107 -3.90 -12.88 5.08
C TYR A 107 -4.76 -11.62 4.97
N LEU A 108 -4.24 -10.51 5.52
CA LEU A 108 -4.90 -9.21 5.49
C LEU A 108 -3.84 -8.11 5.32
N TYR A 109 -3.87 -7.45 4.15
CA TYR A 109 -2.95 -6.38 3.77
C TYR A 109 -3.50 -5.61 2.55
N PHE A 110 -2.99 -4.41 2.27
CA PHE A 110 -3.18 -3.81 0.95
C PHE A 110 -2.32 -4.54 -0.09
N VAL A 111 -2.74 -4.52 -1.36
CA VAL A 111 -1.90 -4.93 -2.48
C VAL A 111 -1.68 -3.76 -3.42
N ILE A 112 -0.46 -3.61 -3.96
CA ILE A 112 -0.12 -2.68 -5.04
C ILE A 112 0.42 -3.49 -6.23
N ASP A 113 -0.25 -3.43 -7.38
CA ASP A 113 0.19 -4.13 -8.60
C ASP A 113 1.29 -3.35 -9.36
N LYS A 114 1.77 -3.90 -10.49
CA LYS A 114 2.83 -3.27 -11.31
C LYS A 114 2.51 -1.84 -11.74
N ASP A 115 1.24 -1.54 -11.98
CA ASP A 115 0.75 -0.27 -12.54
C ASP A 115 0.33 0.73 -11.44
N GLY A 116 0.56 0.38 -10.17
CA GLY A 116 0.24 1.22 -9.02
C GLY A 116 -1.24 1.21 -8.62
N ASN A 117 -2.03 0.26 -9.11
CA ASN A 117 -3.40 0.06 -8.62
C ASN A 117 -3.35 -0.55 -7.22
N ILE A 118 -4.24 -0.07 -6.34
CA ILE A 118 -4.28 -0.47 -4.93
C ILE A 118 -5.53 -1.29 -4.67
N GLY A 119 -5.38 -2.47 -4.07
CA GLY A 119 -6.48 -3.32 -3.65
C GLY A 119 -6.68 -3.29 -2.15
N GLN A 120 -7.94 -3.20 -1.72
CA GLN A 120 -8.36 -3.28 -0.33
C GLN A 120 -9.64 -4.13 -0.22
N ASN A 121 -9.70 -5.06 0.72
CA ASN A 121 -10.86 -5.93 0.94
C ASN A 121 -11.15 -6.17 2.44
N PHE A 122 -10.75 -5.22 3.28
CA PHE A 122 -10.94 -5.21 4.72
C PHE A 122 -11.10 -3.76 5.21
N PRO A 123 -11.89 -3.51 6.27
CA PRO A 123 -11.95 -2.19 6.89
C PRO A 123 -10.68 -1.91 7.72
N LEU A 124 -10.21 -0.65 7.73
CA LEU A 124 -8.97 -0.24 8.40
C LEU A 124 -8.99 -0.34 9.95
N ASP A 125 -10.12 -0.66 10.55
CA ASP A 125 -10.21 -0.99 11.98
C ASP A 125 -9.84 -2.45 12.26
N SER A 126 -9.70 -3.27 11.22
CA SER A 126 -9.44 -4.71 11.32
C SER A 126 -7.98 -5.04 11.06
N TRP A 127 -7.46 -6.00 11.83
CA TRP A 127 -6.11 -6.53 11.65
C TRP A 127 -6.14 -8.00 11.24
N GLY A 128 -5.06 -8.46 10.60
CA GLY A 128 -4.87 -9.87 10.27
C GLY A 128 -3.43 -10.20 9.93
N TYR A 129 -3.16 -11.45 9.57
CA TYR A 129 -1.78 -11.93 9.42
C TYR A 129 -1.11 -11.37 8.17
N HIS A 130 0.11 -10.84 8.33
CA HIS A 130 1.01 -10.52 7.23
C HIS A 130 2.50 -10.53 7.67
N ALA A 131 2.80 -10.20 8.93
CA ALA A 131 4.18 -10.03 9.39
C ALA A 131 4.82 -11.33 9.95
N GLY A 132 4.01 -12.30 10.40
CA GLY A 132 4.50 -13.50 11.10
C GLY A 132 5.26 -13.15 12.39
N LYS A 133 6.20 -14.00 12.82
CA LYS A 133 7.05 -13.72 14.00
C LYS A 133 7.92 -12.50 13.74
N SER A 134 7.62 -11.41 14.42
CA SER A 134 8.17 -10.08 14.17
C SER A 134 8.03 -9.18 15.41
N SER A 135 8.85 -8.15 15.50
CA SER A 135 8.80 -7.13 16.57
C SER A 135 9.47 -5.84 16.11
N TYR A 136 9.03 -4.70 16.63
CA TYR A 136 9.65 -3.39 16.37
C TYR A 136 9.62 -2.52 17.64
N PRO A 137 10.68 -1.73 17.93
CA PRO A 137 10.69 -0.86 19.10
C PRO A 137 9.48 0.09 19.14
N GLY A 138 8.85 0.19 20.31
CA GLY A 138 7.67 1.04 20.53
C GLY A 138 6.32 0.36 20.28
N LEU A 139 6.31 -0.85 19.73
CA LEU A 139 5.09 -1.68 19.63
C LEU A 139 4.95 -2.58 20.86
N ASN A 140 3.73 -2.76 21.35
CA ASN A 140 3.44 -3.56 22.54
C ASN A 140 2.83 -4.94 22.19
N GLY A 141 2.07 -5.01 21.11
CA GLY A 141 1.48 -6.21 20.54
C GLY A 141 2.36 -6.87 19.47
N THR A 142 1.75 -7.75 18.67
CA THR A 142 2.40 -8.28 17.49
C THR A 142 2.40 -7.22 16.38
N VAL A 143 3.38 -7.25 15.49
CA VAL A 143 3.42 -6.28 14.39
C VAL A 143 2.14 -6.30 13.55
N SER A 144 1.53 -7.46 13.36
CA SER A 144 0.28 -7.59 12.60
C SER A 144 -0.96 -7.09 13.33
N ASP A 145 -0.96 -7.00 14.66
CA ASP A 145 -2.08 -6.44 15.43
C ASP A 145 -1.91 -4.95 15.76
N GLU A 146 -0.78 -4.35 15.37
CA GLU A 146 -0.53 -2.90 15.55
C GLU A 146 -0.34 -2.14 14.23
N LEU A 147 0.23 -2.77 13.19
CA LEU A 147 0.53 -2.15 11.90
C LEU A 147 -0.26 -2.82 10.77
N VAL A 148 -0.54 -2.07 9.69
CA VAL A 148 -1.17 -2.62 8.48
C VAL A 148 -0.12 -3.12 7.49
N GLY A 149 -0.34 -4.26 6.84
CA GLY A 149 0.53 -4.74 5.77
C GLY A 149 0.24 -4.04 4.43
N ILE A 150 1.29 -3.77 3.65
CA ILE A 150 1.19 -3.33 2.26
C ILE A 150 2.12 -4.20 1.40
N GLU A 151 1.53 -5.07 0.59
CA GLU A 151 2.21 -5.99 -0.32
C GLU A 151 2.34 -5.39 -1.71
N ILE A 152 3.55 -5.35 -2.26
CA ILE A 152 3.82 -4.77 -3.59
C ILE A 152 4.26 -5.88 -4.54
N GLU A 153 3.62 -5.99 -5.71
CA GLU A 153 3.97 -7.00 -6.71
C GLU A 153 5.41 -6.84 -7.22
N CYS A 154 6.27 -7.70 -6.71
CA CYS A 154 7.69 -7.72 -7.03
C CYS A 154 8.30 -9.05 -6.60
N ALA A 155 9.18 -9.60 -7.43
CA ALA A 155 9.94 -10.80 -7.14
C ALA A 155 10.98 -10.60 -6.03
N GLY A 156 11.39 -9.35 -5.78
CA GLY A 156 12.35 -8.99 -4.75
C GLY A 156 13.78 -9.37 -5.13
N LEU A 157 14.49 -10.06 -4.23
CA LEU A 157 15.89 -10.45 -4.42
C LEU A 157 16.06 -11.41 -5.61
N LEU A 158 17.05 -11.13 -6.45
CA LEU A 158 17.37 -11.86 -7.67
C LEU A 158 18.72 -12.57 -7.56
N THR A 159 18.84 -13.68 -8.29
CA THR A 159 20.11 -14.38 -8.51
C THR A 159 20.70 -13.95 -9.84
N LYS A 160 21.97 -13.54 -9.86
CA LYS A 160 22.70 -13.27 -11.11
C LYS A 160 23.39 -14.54 -11.61
N GLU A 161 23.11 -14.93 -12.84
CA GLU A 161 23.71 -16.07 -13.54
C GLU A 161 24.29 -15.60 -14.87
N GLY A 162 25.61 -15.42 -14.93
CA GLY A 162 26.28 -14.83 -16.10
C GLY A 162 25.77 -13.39 -16.35
N SER A 163 25.14 -13.19 -17.51
CA SER A 163 24.50 -11.92 -17.89
C SER A 163 23.01 -11.84 -17.54
N THR A 164 22.41 -12.89 -16.98
CA THR A 164 20.96 -12.94 -16.68
C THR A 164 20.70 -12.70 -15.20
N TYR A 165 19.60 -12.01 -14.88
CA TYR A 165 19.07 -11.90 -13.53
C TYR A 165 17.79 -12.73 -13.43
N LYS A 166 17.69 -13.57 -12.40
CA LYS A 166 16.58 -14.51 -12.24
C LYS A 166 15.87 -14.34 -10.92
N THR A 167 14.54 -14.42 -10.97
CA THR A 167 13.70 -14.58 -9.79
C THR A 167 13.92 -15.97 -9.16
N TRP A 168 13.48 -16.17 -7.92
CA TRP A 168 13.57 -17.49 -7.27
C TRP A 168 12.77 -18.58 -8.02
N TYR A 169 11.72 -18.18 -8.75
CA TYR A 169 10.93 -19.04 -9.63
C TYR A 169 11.44 -19.08 -11.09
N GLN A 170 12.73 -18.79 -11.30
CA GLN A 170 13.47 -19.00 -12.55
C GLN A 170 13.00 -18.16 -13.76
N THR A 171 12.32 -17.05 -13.51
CA THR A 171 11.97 -16.10 -14.58
C THR A 171 13.08 -15.08 -14.74
N ALA A 172 13.49 -14.80 -15.98
CA ALA A 172 14.47 -13.76 -16.27
C ALA A 172 13.85 -12.37 -16.05
N VAL A 173 14.61 -11.47 -15.44
CA VAL A 173 14.26 -10.05 -15.24
C VAL A 173 15.15 -9.22 -16.14
N ALA A 174 14.55 -8.27 -16.87
CA ALA A 174 15.26 -7.39 -17.78
C ALA A 174 16.23 -6.49 -16.97
N GLU A 175 17.42 -6.21 -17.51
CA GLU A 175 18.47 -5.49 -16.76
C GLU A 175 18.01 -4.10 -16.30
N GLU A 176 17.18 -3.43 -17.10
CA GLU A 176 16.56 -2.15 -16.77
C GLU A 176 15.59 -2.21 -15.58
N GLU A 177 15.04 -3.39 -15.26
CA GLU A 177 14.19 -3.63 -14.10
C GLU A 177 14.99 -4.06 -12.86
N VAL A 178 16.32 -4.16 -12.95
CA VAL A 178 17.19 -4.58 -11.86
C VAL A 178 17.83 -3.38 -11.15
N ARG A 179 17.78 -3.38 -9.82
CA ARG A 179 18.59 -2.49 -8.97
C ARG A 179 19.71 -3.28 -8.31
N TYR A 180 20.95 -2.81 -8.48
CA TYR A 180 22.10 -3.37 -7.78
C TYR A 180 22.42 -2.57 -6.52
N ILE A 181 22.27 -3.20 -5.36
CA ILE A 181 22.75 -2.68 -4.07
C ILE A 181 24.18 -3.19 -3.88
N LYS A 182 25.16 -2.31 -4.09
CA LYS A 182 26.59 -2.67 -4.06
C LYS A 182 27.06 -3.12 -2.67
N THR A 183 26.65 -2.37 -1.65
CA THR A 183 27.00 -2.62 -0.24
C THR A 183 25.74 -2.45 0.60
N LYS A 184 25.66 -3.20 1.70
CA LYS A 184 24.56 -3.06 2.66
C LYS A 184 24.40 -1.59 3.05
N THR A 185 23.18 -1.07 2.96
CA THR A 185 22.81 0.29 3.33
C THR A 185 21.59 0.22 4.22
N ASP A 186 21.72 0.60 5.49
CA ASP A 186 20.68 0.43 6.51
C ASP A 186 20.17 -1.03 6.57
N ASN A 187 18.86 -1.24 6.33
CA ASN A 187 18.19 -2.54 6.25
C ASN A 187 18.40 -3.26 4.89
N GLN A 188 18.73 -2.54 3.82
CA GLN A 188 18.92 -3.10 2.48
C GLN A 188 20.21 -3.91 2.38
N GLN A 189 20.11 -5.20 2.09
CA GLN A 189 21.28 -6.06 1.88
C GLN A 189 21.92 -5.82 0.51
N ALA A 190 23.21 -6.14 0.39
CA ALA A 190 23.87 -6.13 -0.92
C ALA A 190 23.29 -7.23 -1.81
N GLY A 191 23.05 -6.93 -3.08
CA GLY A 191 22.42 -7.88 -4.01
C GLY A 191 21.76 -7.21 -5.20
N TYR A 192 21.18 -8.04 -6.06
CA TYR A 192 20.38 -7.61 -7.21
C TYR A 192 18.91 -7.78 -6.84
N TYR A 193 18.10 -6.77 -7.09
CA TYR A 193 16.68 -6.78 -6.77
C TYR A 193 15.88 -6.42 -8.01
N GLU A 194 14.70 -7.02 -8.20
CA GLU A 194 13.71 -6.43 -9.08
C GLU A 194 13.26 -5.12 -8.42
N LYS A 195 13.38 -4.01 -9.12
CA LYS A 195 12.99 -2.70 -8.57
C LYS A 195 11.48 -2.52 -8.67
N TYR A 196 10.89 -1.87 -7.67
CA TYR A 196 9.53 -1.36 -7.82
C TYR A 196 9.47 -0.38 -9.01
N THR A 197 8.34 -0.39 -9.72
CA THR A 197 8.07 0.60 -10.76
C THR A 197 7.89 1.99 -10.13
N GLN A 198 7.95 3.03 -10.96
CA GLN A 198 7.68 4.38 -10.48
C GLN A 198 6.24 4.48 -9.96
N GLU A 199 5.29 3.89 -10.69
CA GLU A 199 3.87 3.85 -10.35
C GLU A 199 3.61 3.15 -9.01
N GLN A 200 4.36 2.09 -8.72
CA GLN A 200 4.32 1.39 -7.43
C GLN A 200 4.79 2.28 -6.27
N GLU A 201 5.94 2.94 -6.43
CA GLU A 201 6.47 3.82 -5.37
C GLU A 201 5.58 5.05 -5.15
N GLU A 202 5.03 5.65 -6.22
CA GLU A 202 4.06 6.74 -6.13
C GLU A 202 2.76 6.30 -5.44
N ALA A 203 2.25 5.11 -5.76
CA ALA A 203 1.07 4.55 -5.12
C ALA A 203 1.32 4.26 -3.63
N LEU A 204 2.47 3.70 -3.28
CA LEU A 204 2.87 3.46 -1.89
C LEU A 204 2.93 4.77 -1.09
N THR A 205 3.63 5.78 -1.62
CA THR A 205 3.75 7.10 -0.97
C THR A 205 2.38 7.72 -0.77
N ARG A 206 1.54 7.71 -1.81
CA ARG A 206 0.18 8.26 -1.76
C ARG A 206 -0.68 7.54 -0.72
N LEU A 207 -0.61 6.21 -0.65
CA LEU A 207 -1.34 5.41 0.34
C LEU A 207 -0.89 5.75 1.77
N LEU A 208 0.41 5.79 2.03
CA LEU A 208 0.96 6.05 3.37
C LEU A 208 0.64 7.46 3.88
N LEU A 209 0.77 8.47 3.02
CA LEU A 209 0.40 9.85 3.37
C LEU A 209 -1.10 9.98 3.61
N TRP A 210 -1.93 9.29 2.82
CA TRP A 210 -3.37 9.25 3.07
C TRP A 210 -3.70 8.54 4.40
N LEU A 211 -3.08 7.40 4.70
CA LEU A 211 -3.29 6.66 5.95
C LEU A 211 -2.97 7.53 7.17
N HIS A 212 -1.84 8.24 7.12
CA HIS A 212 -1.43 9.20 8.14
C HIS A 212 -2.47 10.33 8.28
N LYS A 213 -2.81 11.00 7.17
CA LYS A 213 -3.75 12.11 7.17
C LYS A 213 -5.16 11.72 7.60
N ASN A 214 -5.59 10.50 7.28
CA ASN A 214 -6.92 10.01 7.61
C ASN A 214 -7.13 9.87 9.13
N ASN A 215 -6.09 9.48 9.88
CA ASN A 215 -6.12 9.41 11.34
C ASN A 215 -4.72 9.73 11.93
N PRO A 216 -4.32 11.02 11.99
CA PRO A 216 -2.97 11.42 12.36
C PRO A 216 -2.66 11.22 13.85
N ASP A 217 -3.69 11.09 14.69
CA ASP A 217 -3.54 10.83 16.13
C ASP A 217 -3.12 9.38 16.42
N VAL A 218 -3.35 8.46 15.48
CA VAL A 218 -3.02 7.03 15.63
C VAL A 218 -1.91 6.61 14.68
N PHE A 219 -1.99 6.97 13.40
CA PHE A 219 -1.04 6.51 12.39
C PHE A 219 0.20 7.40 12.36
N SER A 220 1.32 6.89 12.83
CA SER A 220 2.61 7.58 12.81
C SER A 220 3.48 7.11 11.64
N LEU A 221 4.08 8.08 10.95
CA LEU A 221 5.10 7.81 9.92
C LEU A 221 6.38 7.20 10.50
N ASP A 222 6.63 7.32 11.81
CA ASP A 222 7.73 6.62 12.48
C ASP A 222 7.53 5.09 12.49
N PHE A 223 6.28 4.64 12.41
CA PHE A 223 5.93 3.22 12.33
C PHE A 223 5.67 2.74 10.90
N VAL A 224 6.22 3.45 9.90
CA VAL A 224 6.30 2.95 8.52
C VAL A 224 7.63 2.20 8.34
N VAL A 225 7.58 0.88 8.36
CA VAL A 225 8.74 0.00 8.47
C VAL A 225 8.78 -1.05 7.36
N GLY A 226 9.97 -1.59 7.07
CA GLY A 226 10.10 -2.75 6.17
C GLY A 226 9.88 -4.07 6.90
N HIS A 227 9.53 -5.14 6.18
CA HIS A 227 9.50 -6.47 6.78
C HIS A 227 10.89 -6.90 7.31
N ASP A 228 11.95 -6.46 6.63
CA ASP A 228 13.35 -6.63 6.97
C ASP A 228 13.76 -5.91 8.28
N GLU A 229 13.09 -4.81 8.64
CA GLU A 229 13.30 -4.10 9.90
C GLU A 229 12.58 -4.76 11.07
N VAL A 230 11.39 -5.34 10.85
CA VAL A 230 10.61 -6.00 11.92
C VAL A 230 10.93 -7.49 12.07
N SER A 231 11.71 -8.06 11.16
CA SER A 231 12.10 -9.48 11.17
C SER A 231 13.54 -9.70 10.65
N PRO A 232 14.54 -9.03 11.27
CA PRO A 232 15.91 -9.06 10.81
C PRO A 232 16.47 -10.50 10.77
N GLY A 233 17.15 -10.83 9.67
CA GLY A 233 17.72 -12.16 9.43
C GLY A 233 16.74 -13.22 8.93
N ARG A 234 15.42 -12.97 9.01
CA ARG A 234 14.38 -13.85 8.45
C ARG A 234 13.79 -13.29 7.15
N LYS A 235 13.64 -11.97 7.08
CA LYS A 235 13.00 -11.24 5.97
C LYS A 235 13.96 -10.25 5.35
N ASN A 236 13.78 -9.98 4.06
CA ASN A 236 14.63 -9.12 3.24
C ASN A 236 13.83 -8.11 2.39
N ASP A 237 12.52 -8.05 2.58
CA ASP A 237 11.59 -7.16 1.92
C ASP A 237 11.29 -5.91 2.77
N PRO A 238 11.06 -4.73 2.15
CA PRO A 238 11.09 -4.48 0.71
C PRO A 238 12.52 -4.47 0.13
N GLY A 239 13.53 -4.37 1.01
CA GLY A 239 14.93 -4.46 0.64
C GLY A 239 15.33 -3.45 -0.43
N GLY A 240 16.20 -3.87 -1.35
CA GLY A 240 16.64 -3.05 -2.48
C GLY A 240 15.58 -2.83 -3.56
N SER A 241 14.37 -3.38 -3.42
CA SER A 241 13.27 -3.19 -4.38
C SER A 241 12.71 -1.78 -4.30
N LEU A 242 12.66 -1.19 -3.09
CA LEU A 242 12.35 0.23 -2.86
C LEU A 242 13.57 1.10 -3.16
N SER A 243 13.37 2.24 -3.84
CA SER A 243 14.44 3.16 -4.26
C SER A 243 15.22 3.78 -3.11
N MET A 244 14.63 3.81 -1.91
CA MET A 244 15.23 4.32 -0.69
C MET A 244 15.25 3.23 0.38
N SER A 245 16.23 3.30 1.28
CA SER A 245 16.16 2.52 2.52
C SER A 245 14.97 2.98 3.36
N MET A 246 14.40 2.10 4.19
CA MET A 246 13.23 2.44 4.99
C MET A 246 13.44 3.65 5.92
N PRO A 247 14.62 3.84 6.57
CA PRO A 247 14.90 5.08 7.31
C PRO A 247 14.80 6.34 6.44
N LYS A 248 15.40 6.34 5.24
CA LYS A 248 15.33 7.49 4.32
C LYS A 248 13.91 7.71 3.81
N TYR A 249 13.17 6.63 3.57
CA TYR A 249 11.80 6.70 3.11
C TYR A 249 10.86 7.29 4.17
N ARG A 250 11.03 6.93 5.45
CA ARG A 250 10.31 7.59 6.55
C ARG A 250 10.56 9.10 6.60
N GLU A 251 11.82 9.52 6.48
CA GLU A 251 12.16 10.96 6.45
C GLU A 251 11.56 11.67 5.23
N PHE A 252 11.59 11.03 4.06
CA PHE A 252 10.91 11.53 2.87
C PHE A 252 9.41 11.70 3.11
N LEU A 253 8.72 10.71 3.70
CA LEU A 253 7.29 10.80 4.00
C LEU A 253 6.97 11.95 4.97
N LYS A 254 7.78 12.14 6.01
CA LYS A 254 7.60 13.25 6.97
C LYS A 254 7.76 14.61 6.29
N GLN A 255 8.70 14.76 5.36
CA GLN A 255 8.87 15.98 4.57
C GLN A 255 7.68 16.25 3.65
N GLN A 256 7.03 15.22 3.14
CA GLN A 256 5.81 15.37 2.31
C GLN A 256 4.55 15.64 3.15
N ALA A 257 4.55 15.26 4.43
CA ALA A 257 3.42 15.43 5.34
C ALA A 257 3.41 16.79 6.06
N GLY A 258 4.58 17.41 6.25
CA GLY A 258 4.75 18.75 6.82
C GLY A 258 4.38 19.87 5.85
#